data_AF-A0ABD3PUH1-F1
#
_entry.id   AF-A0ABD3PUH1-F1
#
_cell.length_a   1.000
_cell.length_b   1.000
_cell.length_c   1.000
_cell.angle_alpha   90.00
_cell.angle_beta   90.00
_cell.angle_gamma   90.00
#
_symmetry.space_group_name_H-M   'P 1'
#
loop_
_entity.id
_entity.type
_entity.pdbx_description
1 polymer ?
#
loop_
_entity_poly.entity_id
_entity_poly.type
_entity_poly.pdbx_seq_one_letter_code
_entity_poly.pdbx_strand_id
1 'polypeptide(L)'
;MTETGTDRRRKRSLTAPPSPSKALSQVAMPLVLSACFIVSVLQTFSIVDTSSTRHDPRSPLRLDGFQNPDNQQQRRLLINEEDEEGNADVGVGENLWHRQLRARKEGLRRNRQRPQGKTPPKDEFSRGMAVAAEDATDVYAGGDRTRRMAAIPRYQDKHHFDECVGKTIEQCQVLIDTYVASHSDKFNGRKTLWLDIRKIRELTDDSYYKVVLQTNVPGTRVMGLFQDGMVYYPWKWRVNGVDTAIGPWSCKESNVFLTPSECCAKIQADVTQMDDAGNHLACFVEEPVGGPHNAEREDRAIVVTDSSKKVVRAPVAH
;
A
#
# COMPACT_ATOMS: atom_id res chain seq x y z
N MET A 1 21.58 -5.96 -66.15
CA MET A 1 20.25 -6.36 -66.64
C MET A 1 19.25 -6.03 -65.55
N THR A 2 18.35 -5.14 -65.89
CA THR A 2 17.35 -4.45 -65.07
C THR A 2 16.08 -5.27 -64.98
N GLU A 3 15.57 -5.53 -63.78
CA GLU A 3 14.16 -5.87 -63.58
C GLU A 3 13.53 -4.98 -62.51
N THR A 4 12.57 -4.20 -62.97
CA THR A 4 11.74 -3.23 -62.28
C THR A 4 10.47 -3.93 -61.77
N GLY A 5 10.30 -4.01 -60.44
CA GLY A 5 9.07 -4.48 -59.80
C GLY A 5 8.14 -3.32 -59.46
N THR A 6 7.04 -3.21 -60.19
CA THR A 6 5.99 -2.19 -60.06
C THR A 6 5.15 -2.33 -58.79
N ASP A 7 5.06 -1.22 -58.06
CA ASP A 7 4.23 -0.99 -56.87
C ASP A 7 2.77 -0.68 -57.25
N ARG A 8 1.81 -1.47 -56.75
CA ARG A 8 0.35 -1.27 -56.97
C ARG A 8 -0.31 -0.77 -55.68
N ARG A 9 -0.42 0.55 -55.61
CA ARG A 9 -1.16 1.34 -54.60
C ARG A 9 -2.67 1.09 -54.70
N ARG A 10 -3.23 0.25 -53.83
CA ARG A 10 -4.70 0.09 -53.66
C ARG A 10 -5.25 1.19 -52.75
N LYS A 11 -5.94 2.17 -53.33
CA LYS A 11 -6.82 3.12 -52.60
C LYS A 11 -8.04 2.33 -52.09
N ARG A 12 -8.15 2.15 -50.76
CA ARG A 12 -9.41 1.75 -50.12
C ARG A 12 -10.16 3.02 -49.70
N SER A 13 -11.36 3.17 -50.27
CA SER A 13 -12.35 4.18 -49.92
C SER A 13 -12.90 3.87 -48.52
N LEU A 14 -12.73 4.80 -47.58
CA LEU A 14 -13.36 4.77 -46.26
C LEU A 14 -14.74 5.43 -46.36
N THR A 15 -15.78 4.62 -46.48
CA THR A 15 -17.17 5.03 -46.24
C THR A 15 -17.41 5.09 -44.74
N ALA A 16 -17.81 6.26 -44.24
CA ALA A 16 -18.15 6.50 -42.85
C ALA A 16 -19.49 5.80 -42.47
N PRO A 17 -19.62 5.28 -41.24
CA PRO A 17 -20.89 4.74 -40.75
C PRO A 17 -21.86 5.85 -40.35
N PRO A 18 -23.18 5.67 -40.54
CA PRO A 18 -24.19 6.63 -40.12
C PRO A 18 -24.38 6.63 -38.60
N SER A 19 -24.51 7.84 -38.07
CA SER A 19 -24.80 8.17 -36.66
C SER A 19 -26.21 7.70 -36.24
N PRO A 20 -26.36 6.98 -35.10
CA PRO A 20 -27.67 6.65 -34.57
C PRO A 20 -28.31 7.85 -33.87
N SER A 21 -29.40 8.32 -34.46
CA SER A 21 -30.35 9.29 -33.93
C SER A 21 -31.00 8.78 -32.63
N LYS A 22 -30.97 9.63 -31.60
CA LYS A 22 -31.62 9.43 -30.30
C LYS A 22 -33.14 9.38 -30.47
N ALA A 23 -33.73 8.22 -30.22
CA ALA A 23 -35.18 8.09 -30.00
C ALA A 23 -35.47 8.27 -28.50
N LEU A 24 -36.15 9.37 -28.17
CA LEU A 24 -36.77 9.59 -26.87
C LEU A 24 -37.96 8.62 -26.74
N SER A 25 -37.81 7.58 -25.92
CA SER A 25 -38.92 6.74 -25.49
C SER A 25 -39.41 7.25 -24.13
N GLN A 26 -40.53 7.97 -24.15
CA GLN A 26 -41.31 8.27 -22.95
C GLN A 26 -42.01 6.98 -22.50
N VAL A 27 -41.55 6.39 -21.39
CA VAL A 27 -42.27 5.32 -20.71
C VAL A 27 -42.93 5.93 -19.48
N ALA A 28 -44.26 6.01 -19.52
CA ALA A 28 -45.10 6.35 -18.40
C ALA A 28 -44.99 5.27 -17.31
N MET A 29 -44.63 5.66 -16.08
CA MET A 29 -44.68 4.77 -14.92
C MET A 29 -46.09 4.75 -14.32
N PRO A 30 -46.68 3.58 -14.07
CA PRO A 30 -47.90 3.47 -13.28
C PRO A 30 -47.59 3.62 -11.79
N LEU A 31 -48.31 4.54 -11.15
CA LEU A 31 -48.47 4.63 -9.69
C LEU A 31 -49.03 3.29 -9.17
N VAL A 32 -48.23 2.53 -8.45
CA VAL A 32 -48.72 1.40 -7.63
C VAL A 32 -48.73 1.85 -6.18
N LEU A 33 -49.94 2.16 -5.70
CA LEU A 33 -50.27 2.36 -4.30
C LEU A 33 -49.98 1.06 -3.54
N SER A 34 -48.89 1.03 -2.76
CA SER A 34 -48.60 -0.07 -1.85
C SER A 34 -49.40 0.13 -0.56
N ALA A 35 -50.44 -0.69 -0.41
CA ALA A 35 -51.28 -0.75 0.77
C ALA A 35 -50.55 -1.45 1.94
N CYS A 36 -50.74 -0.88 3.12
CA CYS A 36 -50.28 -1.35 4.42
C CYS A 36 -50.62 -2.84 4.66
N PHE A 37 -49.63 -3.61 5.10
CA PHE A 37 -49.84 -4.78 5.95
C PHE A 37 -48.94 -4.70 7.16
N ILE A 38 -49.53 -4.23 8.27
CA ILE A 38 -49.02 -4.42 9.62
C ILE A 38 -49.38 -5.86 9.99
N VAL A 39 -48.37 -6.73 10.10
CA VAL A 39 -48.53 -8.03 10.77
C VAL A 39 -47.54 -8.08 11.91
N SER A 40 -48.05 -7.75 13.10
CA SER A 40 -47.42 -8.06 14.37
C SER A 40 -47.38 -9.58 14.55
N VAL A 41 -46.18 -10.17 14.57
CA VAL A 41 -45.98 -11.54 15.05
C VAL A 41 -45.19 -11.47 16.35
N LEU A 42 -45.92 -11.61 17.44
CA LEU A 42 -45.41 -12.03 18.74
C LEU A 42 -44.88 -13.45 18.60
N GLN A 43 -43.56 -13.64 18.72
CA GLN A 43 -42.98 -14.97 18.94
C GLN A 43 -42.58 -15.10 20.41
N THR A 44 -43.29 -16.02 21.06
CA THR A 44 -43.11 -16.53 22.41
C THR A 44 -41.77 -17.22 22.56
N PHE A 45 -41.07 -16.87 23.64
CA PHE A 45 -39.94 -17.61 24.19
C PHE A 45 -40.32 -19.07 24.44
N SER A 46 -39.50 -20.01 23.97
CA SER A 46 -39.46 -21.37 24.50
C SER A 46 -38.02 -21.67 24.91
N ILE A 47 -37.89 -21.88 26.21
CA ILE A 47 -36.71 -22.32 26.94
C ILE A 47 -36.36 -23.70 26.42
N VAL A 48 -35.15 -23.87 25.89
CA VAL A 48 -34.59 -25.19 25.58
C VAL A 48 -33.50 -25.46 26.60
N ASP A 49 -33.74 -26.51 27.39
CA ASP A 49 -32.79 -27.19 28.27
C ASP A 49 -31.51 -27.56 27.52
N THR A 50 -30.39 -26.97 27.92
CA THR A 50 -29.06 -27.46 27.53
C THR A 50 -28.63 -28.55 28.51
N SER A 51 -28.72 -29.79 28.03
CA SER A 51 -28.07 -30.95 28.63
C SER A 51 -26.55 -30.82 28.55
N SER A 52 -25.94 -31.14 29.69
CA SER A 52 -24.51 -31.21 29.96
C SER A 52 -23.80 -32.20 29.04
N THR A 53 -22.85 -31.70 28.24
CA THR A 53 -21.80 -32.51 27.62
C THR A 53 -20.43 -32.01 28.08
N ARG A 54 -19.76 -32.89 28.84
CA ARG A 54 -18.35 -32.78 29.23
C ARG A 54 -17.47 -32.61 27.99
N HIS A 55 -16.71 -31.52 27.94
CA HIS A 55 -15.56 -31.39 27.05
C HIS A 55 -14.25 -31.40 27.84
N ASP A 56 -13.35 -32.24 27.35
CA ASP A 56 -11.95 -32.44 27.70
C ASP A 56 -11.13 -31.14 27.72
N PRO A 57 -10.25 -30.91 28.72
CA PRO A 57 -9.30 -29.81 28.68
C PRO A 57 -8.04 -30.27 27.96
N ARG A 58 -7.97 -30.03 26.64
CA ARG A 58 -6.69 -29.96 25.93
C ARG A 58 -6.47 -28.54 25.43
N SER A 59 -5.47 -27.92 26.04
CA SER A 59 -5.01 -26.55 25.89
C SER A 59 -4.90 -26.11 24.41
N PRO A 60 -5.46 -24.97 24.01
CA PRO A 60 -5.03 -24.30 22.80
C PRO A 60 -3.68 -23.63 23.08
N LEU A 61 -2.71 -23.91 22.20
CA LEU A 61 -1.45 -23.18 22.14
C LEU A 61 -1.75 -21.68 21.97
N ARG A 62 -1.50 -20.93 23.04
CA ARG A 62 -1.45 -19.47 23.06
C ARG A 62 -0.39 -19.01 22.08
N LEU A 63 -0.81 -18.46 20.95
CA LEU A 63 0.04 -17.66 20.08
C LEU A 63 -0.03 -16.19 20.55
N ASP A 64 0.40 -15.92 21.78
CA ASP A 64 0.57 -14.55 22.28
C ASP A 64 1.90 -13.99 21.75
N GLY A 65 1.90 -13.65 20.47
CA GLY A 65 2.99 -12.95 19.80
C GLY A 65 2.77 -11.44 19.81
N PHE A 66 3.45 -10.74 20.72
CA PHE A 66 3.88 -9.35 20.65
C PHE A 66 2.84 -8.28 20.22
N GLN A 67 2.19 -7.66 21.21
CA GLN A 67 1.86 -6.23 21.15
C GLN A 67 2.72 -5.50 22.18
N ASN A 68 3.91 -5.07 21.75
CA ASN A 68 4.70 -4.13 22.54
C ASN A 68 4.13 -2.71 22.28
N PRO A 69 3.52 -2.04 23.28
CA PRO A 69 2.94 -0.71 23.13
C PRO A 69 3.98 0.35 22.74
N ASP A 70 5.27 0.17 23.09
CA ASP A 70 6.34 1.10 22.73
C ASP A 70 6.63 1.11 21.22
N ASN A 71 6.46 -0.03 20.56
CA ASN A 71 6.56 -0.15 19.10
C ASN A 71 5.46 0.61 18.37
N GLN A 72 4.29 0.83 19.01
CA GLN A 72 3.19 1.59 18.41
C GLN A 72 3.46 3.10 18.48
N GLN A 73 4.04 3.61 19.57
CA GLN A 73 4.40 5.03 19.67
C GLN A 73 5.56 5.41 18.74
N GLN A 74 6.57 4.55 18.63
CA GLN A 74 7.70 4.78 17.73
C GLN A 74 7.28 4.77 16.25
N ARG A 75 6.25 3.99 15.88
CA ARG A 75 5.63 4.02 14.54
C ARG A 75 4.76 5.25 14.29
N ARG A 76 4.14 5.84 15.32
CA ARG A 76 3.37 7.09 15.20
C ARG A 76 4.24 8.30 14.86
N LEU A 77 5.45 8.35 15.41
CA LEU A 77 6.42 9.41 15.09
C LEU A 77 6.82 9.41 13.60
N LEU A 78 6.80 8.24 12.94
CA LEU A 78 7.16 8.12 11.51
C LEU A 78 6.14 8.74 10.54
N ILE A 79 4.93 9.10 11.01
CA ILE A 79 3.86 9.65 10.16
C ILE A 79 3.70 11.18 10.35
N ASN A 80 4.13 11.74 11.49
CA ASN A 80 3.79 13.11 11.89
C ASN A 80 4.99 14.07 12.02
N GLU A 81 6.23 13.66 11.73
CA GLU A 81 7.41 14.54 11.79
C GLU A 81 7.69 15.28 10.47
N GLU A 82 6.77 16.12 10.00
CA GLU A 82 7.10 17.21 9.08
C GLU A 82 6.27 18.46 9.45
N ASP A 83 6.95 19.59 9.60
CA ASP A 83 6.44 20.98 9.70
C ASP A 83 6.69 21.73 11.02
N GLU A 84 7.94 21.79 11.49
CA GLU A 84 8.43 22.92 12.29
C GLU A 84 9.85 23.36 11.89
N GLU A 85 10.14 23.61 10.61
CA GLU A 85 11.26 24.51 10.26
C GLU A 85 10.89 25.43 9.09
N GLY A 86 10.89 26.73 9.38
CA GLY A 86 10.47 27.78 8.48
C GLY A 86 11.48 28.13 7.38
N ASN A 87 10.91 28.51 6.24
CA ASN A 87 11.31 29.63 5.38
C ASN A 87 12.81 29.85 5.08
N ALA A 88 13.25 29.38 3.90
CA ALA A 88 14.17 30.13 3.04
C ALA A 88 14.07 29.64 1.58
N ASP A 89 13.56 30.54 0.73
CA ASP A 89 13.68 30.59 -0.73
C ASP A 89 15.15 30.51 -1.18
N VAL A 90 15.53 29.51 -2.02
CA VAL A 90 16.49 29.60 -3.16
C VAL A 90 16.44 28.31 -4.02
N GLY A 91 15.95 28.44 -5.26
CA GLY A 91 16.55 27.95 -6.52
C GLY A 91 17.13 26.53 -6.72
N VAL A 92 16.67 25.90 -7.82
CA VAL A 92 17.39 24.97 -8.74
C VAL A 92 17.60 23.53 -8.26
N GLY A 93 16.56 22.71 -8.45
CA GLY A 93 16.50 21.27 -8.13
C GLY A 93 17.10 20.32 -9.17
N GLU A 94 18.42 20.39 -9.43
CA GLU A 94 19.14 19.33 -10.18
C GLU A 94 20.39 18.77 -9.46
N ASN A 95 20.72 19.25 -8.26
CA ASN A 95 22.05 18.98 -7.66
C ASN A 95 22.06 18.11 -6.38
N LEU A 96 20.91 17.62 -5.91
CA LEU A 96 20.85 16.81 -4.67
C LEU A 96 21.29 15.35 -4.89
N TRP A 97 20.96 14.77 -6.05
CA TRP A 97 21.36 13.41 -6.42
C TRP A 97 22.88 13.26 -6.60
N HIS A 98 23.53 14.25 -7.22
CA HIS A 98 24.99 14.25 -7.38
C HIS A 98 25.76 14.51 -6.07
N ARG A 99 25.14 15.09 -5.04
CA ARG A 99 25.74 15.18 -3.69
C ARG A 99 25.71 13.83 -2.96
N GLN A 100 24.60 13.08 -3.06
CA GLN A 100 24.49 11.75 -2.44
C GLN A 100 25.46 10.72 -3.05
N LEU A 101 25.67 10.77 -4.38
CA LEU A 101 26.64 9.89 -5.03
C LEU A 101 28.11 10.19 -4.65
N ARG A 102 28.45 11.46 -4.39
CA ARG A 102 29.80 11.84 -3.92
C ARG A 102 30.06 11.38 -2.48
N ALA A 103 29.10 11.57 -1.57
CA ALA A 103 29.21 11.13 -0.18
C ALA A 103 29.39 9.61 -0.05
N ARG A 104 28.66 8.82 -0.88
CA ARG A 104 28.79 7.36 -0.91
C ARG A 104 30.15 6.89 -1.43
N LYS A 105 30.71 7.59 -2.43
CA LYS A 105 32.03 7.27 -3.01
C LYS A 105 33.19 7.62 -2.07
N GLU A 106 33.03 8.63 -1.22
CA GLU A 106 34.02 9.01 -0.20
C GLU A 106 33.96 8.10 1.05
N GLY A 107 32.78 7.65 1.48
CA GLY A 107 32.63 6.69 2.56
C GLY A 107 33.31 5.33 2.27
N LEU A 108 33.21 4.85 1.03
CA LEU A 108 33.89 3.63 0.56
C LEU A 108 35.42 3.77 0.54
N ARG A 109 35.96 4.98 0.34
CA ARG A 109 37.42 5.21 0.38
C ARG A 109 37.97 5.21 1.81
N ARG A 110 37.22 5.75 2.79
CA ARG A 110 37.64 5.75 4.20
C ARG A 110 37.67 4.35 4.81
N ASN A 111 36.74 3.47 4.42
CA ASN A 111 36.69 2.12 4.97
C ASN A 111 37.82 1.19 4.45
N ARG A 112 38.50 1.57 3.35
CA ARG A 112 39.62 0.82 2.79
C ARG A 112 40.98 1.16 3.40
N GLN A 113 41.06 2.20 4.24
CA GLN A 113 42.31 2.64 4.88
C GLN A 113 42.40 2.31 6.38
N ARG A 114 41.48 1.50 6.93
CA ARG A 114 41.55 1.08 8.34
C ARG A 114 42.68 0.06 8.51
N PRO A 115 43.78 0.38 9.22
CA PRO A 115 44.90 -0.55 9.38
C PRO A 115 44.49 -1.71 10.29
N GLN A 116 44.79 -2.93 9.89
CA GLN A 116 44.62 -4.13 10.70
C GLN A 116 45.62 -4.11 11.86
N GLY A 117 45.15 -3.72 13.05
CA GLY A 117 45.94 -3.66 14.27
C GLY A 117 45.57 -4.76 15.25
N LYS A 118 46.51 -5.71 15.41
CA LYS A 118 46.87 -6.50 16.61
C LYS A 118 45.77 -7.17 17.44
N THR A 119 45.77 -8.50 17.41
CA THR A 119 45.14 -9.40 18.37
C THR A 119 45.69 -9.20 19.80
N PRO A 120 44.83 -9.13 20.84
CA PRO A 120 45.28 -9.08 22.23
C PRO A 120 45.63 -10.48 22.76
N PRO A 121 46.51 -10.59 23.78
CA PRO A 121 46.90 -11.86 24.36
C PRO A 121 45.77 -12.41 25.24
N LYS A 122 45.57 -13.72 25.15
CA LYS A 122 44.81 -14.51 26.12
C LYS A 122 45.68 -14.61 27.37
N ASP A 123 45.17 -14.20 28.52
CA ASP A 123 45.28 -14.92 29.80
C ASP A 123 44.50 -14.17 30.90
N GLU A 124 43.71 -14.97 31.64
CA GLU A 124 43.18 -14.79 33.01
C GLU A 124 42.66 -13.43 33.48
N PHE A 125 41.32 -13.33 33.69
CA PHE A 125 40.81 -13.04 35.05
C PHE A 125 39.30 -13.34 35.18
N SER A 126 38.98 -14.29 36.05
CA SER A 126 37.63 -14.57 36.53
C SER A 126 37.23 -13.54 37.59
N ARG A 127 36.25 -12.68 37.30
CA ARG A 127 35.36 -12.09 38.32
C ARG A 127 34.13 -11.47 37.67
N GLY A 128 32.96 -11.86 38.17
CA GLY A 128 31.66 -11.54 37.60
C GLY A 128 31.39 -10.05 37.46
N MET A 129 30.77 -9.71 36.34
CA MET A 129 29.95 -8.52 36.17
C MET A 129 28.77 -8.90 35.29
N ALA A 130 27.58 -8.50 35.75
CA ALA A 130 26.34 -8.59 35.00
C ALA A 130 26.53 -7.94 33.62
N VAL A 131 26.23 -8.70 32.58
CA VAL A 131 26.20 -8.19 31.21
C VAL A 131 24.93 -7.34 31.09
N ALA A 132 25.10 -6.04 31.25
CA ALA A 132 24.20 -5.07 30.65
C ALA A 132 24.22 -5.31 29.14
N ALA A 133 23.05 -5.54 28.56
CA ALA A 133 22.85 -5.49 27.13
C ALA A 133 23.11 -4.04 26.68
N GLU A 134 24.32 -3.77 26.22
CA GLU A 134 24.59 -2.53 25.49
C GLU A 134 23.91 -2.62 24.13
N ASP A 135 22.80 -1.90 24.12
CA ASP A 135 21.94 -1.50 23.03
C ASP A 135 22.74 -1.16 21.77
N ALA A 136 22.44 -1.89 20.69
CA ALA A 136 22.90 -1.62 19.35
C ALA A 136 22.20 -0.36 18.82
N THR A 137 22.60 0.80 19.31
CA THR A 137 22.26 2.12 18.77
C THR A 137 23.17 2.41 17.57
N ASP A 138 22.99 1.65 16.51
CA ASP A 138 23.63 1.88 15.23
C ASP A 138 22.97 3.10 14.55
N VAL A 139 23.64 4.24 14.67
CA VAL A 139 23.77 5.34 13.69
C VAL A 139 22.71 5.38 12.58
N TYR A 140 21.49 5.83 12.91
CA TYR A 140 20.43 6.21 11.96
C TYR A 140 20.31 7.74 11.84
N ALA A 141 21.38 8.39 11.39
CA ALA A 141 21.41 9.83 11.15
C ALA A 141 21.17 10.15 9.67
N GLY A 142 20.03 10.78 9.35
CA GLY A 142 19.92 11.71 8.21
C GLY A 142 19.34 11.22 6.88
N GLY A 143 18.66 10.08 6.81
CA GLY A 143 17.90 9.69 5.62
C GLY A 143 16.43 10.07 5.75
N ASP A 144 15.91 10.87 4.80
CA ASP A 144 14.50 11.18 4.55
C ASP A 144 13.57 10.00 4.95
N ARG A 145 12.94 10.10 6.13
CA ARG A 145 12.24 9.00 6.81
C ARG A 145 10.83 8.78 6.26
N THR A 146 10.27 9.73 5.52
CA THR A 146 8.95 9.63 4.88
C THR A 146 8.89 8.54 3.80
N ARG A 147 10.04 8.03 3.35
CA ARG A 147 10.11 7.02 2.28
C ARG A 147 10.21 5.58 2.76
N ARG A 148 10.38 5.32 4.06
CA ARG A 148 10.35 3.94 4.58
C ARG A 148 8.92 3.55 4.89
N MET A 149 8.14 3.34 3.84
CA MET A 149 6.86 2.67 4.01
C MET A 149 7.09 1.31 4.68
N ALA A 150 6.13 0.91 5.52
CA ALA A 150 6.10 -0.38 6.17
C ALA A 150 6.49 -1.49 5.19
N ALA A 151 7.58 -2.22 5.47
CA ALA A 151 7.85 -3.46 4.77
C ALA A 151 6.67 -4.39 5.08
N ILE A 152 5.74 -4.54 4.13
CA ILE A 152 4.58 -5.41 4.29
C ILE A 152 5.16 -6.83 4.40
N PRO A 153 5.03 -7.52 5.56
CA PRO A 153 5.72 -8.79 5.79
C PRO A 153 5.46 -9.85 4.71
N ARG A 154 4.31 -9.76 4.02
CA ARG A 154 3.91 -10.64 2.90
C ARG A 154 4.81 -10.59 1.66
N TYR A 155 5.69 -9.60 1.54
CA TYR A 155 6.55 -9.45 0.36
C TYR A 155 8.02 -9.64 0.67
N GLN A 156 8.38 -10.03 1.90
CA GLN A 156 9.79 -10.18 2.27
C GLN A 156 10.47 -11.36 1.58
N ASP A 157 9.70 -12.38 1.21
CA ASP A 157 10.13 -13.58 0.50
C ASP A 157 10.02 -13.47 -1.03
N LYS A 158 9.36 -12.41 -1.52
CA LYS A 158 9.15 -12.17 -2.95
C LYS A 158 10.36 -11.48 -3.59
N HIS A 159 10.48 -11.60 -4.91
CA HIS A 159 11.57 -10.95 -5.65
C HIS A 159 11.23 -9.48 -5.92
N HIS A 160 12.15 -8.58 -5.54
CA HIS A 160 12.04 -7.13 -5.74
C HIS A 160 12.98 -6.68 -6.86
N PHE A 161 12.48 -5.82 -7.75
CA PHE A 161 13.28 -5.22 -8.84
C PHE A 161 13.68 -3.78 -8.48
N ASP A 162 14.60 -3.63 -7.54
CA ASP A 162 15.04 -2.31 -7.02
C ASP A 162 15.58 -1.38 -8.11
N GLU A 163 16.19 -1.93 -9.18
CA GLU A 163 16.71 -1.20 -10.32
C GLU A 163 15.66 -0.46 -11.15
N CYS A 164 14.37 -0.81 -10.98
CA CYS A 164 13.28 -0.12 -11.64
C CYS A 164 12.96 1.25 -11.02
N VAL A 165 13.31 1.51 -9.76
CA VAL A 165 12.93 2.76 -9.08
C VAL A 165 13.53 3.98 -9.82
N GLY A 166 12.66 4.94 -10.17
CA GLY A 166 12.99 6.13 -10.97
C GLY A 166 13.03 5.91 -12.48
N LYS A 167 12.82 4.69 -12.99
CA LYS A 167 12.70 4.39 -14.42
C LYS A 167 11.28 4.64 -14.93
N THR A 168 11.13 4.77 -16.25
CA THR A 168 9.79 4.67 -16.87
C THR A 168 9.33 3.21 -16.88
N ILE A 169 8.05 3.00 -17.12
CA ILE A 169 7.43 1.67 -17.20
C ILE A 169 8.12 0.82 -18.27
N GLU A 170 8.42 1.39 -19.44
CA GLU A 170 9.04 0.68 -20.57
C GLU A 170 10.48 0.25 -20.24
N GLN A 171 11.24 1.14 -19.59
CA GLN A 171 12.59 0.82 -19.12
C GLN A 171 12.56 -0.28 -18.06
N CYS A 172 11.59 -0.22 -17.14
CA CYS A 172 11.43 -1.22 -16.11
C CYS A 172 11.01 -2.59 -16.69
N GLN A 173 10.11 -2.62 -17.68
CA GLN A 173 9.74 -3.85 -18.39
C GLN A 173 10.96 -4.56 -18.98
N VAL A 174 11.85 -3.82 -19.66
CA VAL A 174 13.07 -4.39 -20.24
C VAL A 174 13.97 -5.00 -19.17
N LEU A 175 14.12 -4.34 -18.01
CA LEU A 175 14.92 -4.87 -16.89
C LEU A 175 14.32 -6.16 -16.34
N ILE A 176 13.01 -6.16 -16.08
CA ILE A 176 12.27 -7.32 -15.56
C ILE A 176 12.35 -8.48 -16.55
N ASP A 177 12.07 -8.26 -17.83
CA ASP A 177 12.10 -9.31 -18.85
C ASP A 177 13.51 -9.89 -19.02
N THR A 178 14.54 -9.04 -18.97
CA THR A 178 15.94 -9.50 -19.02
C THR A 178 16.26 -10.41 -17.83
N TYR A 179 15.87 -9.99 -16.62
CA TYR A 179 16.11 -10.77 -15.40
C TYR A 179 15.33 -12.08 -15.38
N VAL A 180 14.04 -12.05 -15.74
CA VAL A 180 13.15 -13.21 -15.74
C VAL A 180 13.59 -14.21 -16.80
N ALA A 181 14.01 -13.75 -17.98
CA ALA A 181 14.56 -14.63 -19.01
C ALA A 181 15.85 -15.33 -18.59
N SER A 182 16.73 -14.66 -17.81
CA SER A 182 17.97 -15.28 -17.32
C SER A 182 17.79 -16.13 -16.06
N HIS A 183 16.62 -16.07 -15.41
CA HIS A 183 16.29 -16.79 -14.17
C HIS A 183 14.94 -17.51 -14.28
N SER A 184 14.61 -18.04 -15.45
CA SER A 184 13.28 -18.60 -15.73
C SER A 184 12.88 -19.74 -14.78
N ASP A 185 13.86 -20.44 -14.19
CA ASP A 185 13.66 -21.47 -13.17
C ASP A 185 12.96 -20.94 -11.90
N LYS A 186 13.19 -19.67 -11.55
CA LYS A 186 12.54 -19.00 -10.41
C LYS A 186 11.15 -18.46 -10.73
N PHE A 187 10.77 -18.44 -12.01
CA PHE A 187 9.52 -17.86 -12.50
C PHE A 187 8.71 -18.88 -13.31
N ASN A 188 8.72 -20.16 -12.91
CA ASN A 188 7.93 -21.22 -13.53
C ASN A 188 8.10 -21.32 -15.06
N GLY A 189 9.34 -21.15 -15.53
CA GLY A 189 9.71 -21.21 -16.95
C GLY A 189 9.36 -19.96 -17.76
N ARG A 190 8.88 -18.89 -17.13
CA ARG A 190 8.55 -17.64 -17.81
C ARG A 190 9.79 -16.88 -18.25
N LYS A 191 9.63 -16.07 -19.29
CA LYS A 191 10.65 -15.14 -19.79
C LYS A 191 10.28 -13.67 -19.60
N THR A 192 9.01 -13.40 -19.32
CA THR A 192 8.47 -12.05 -19.14
C THR A 192 7.41 -12.08 -18.06
N LEU A 193 7.19 -10.95 -17.40
CA LEU A 193 6.09 -10.76 -16.46
C LEU A 193 5.20 -9.62 -16.93
N TRP A 194 3.89 -9.76 -16.72
CA TRP A 194 2.94 -8.68 -16.98
C TRP A 194 3.04 -7.63 -15.86
N LEU A 195 3.22 -6.36 -16.22
CA LEU A 195 3.25 -5.29 -15.22
C LEU A 195 1.83 -4.85 -14.85
N ASP A 196 1.46 -5.06 -13.60
CA ASP A 196 0.26 -4.48 -12.99
C ASP A 196 0.61 -3.08 -12.48
N ILE A 197 0.35 -2.09 -13.32
CA ILE A 197 0.72 -0.70 -13.08
C ILE A 197 -0.34 -0.06 -12.19
N ARG A 198 0.07 0.37 -11.00
CA ARG A 198 -0.73 1.13 -10.05
C ARG A 198 -0.16 2.54 -9.93
N LYS A 199 -1.01 3.54 -9.91
CA LYS A 199 -0.59 4.92 -9.61
C LYS A 199 -0.61 5.10 -8.09
N ILE A 200 0.45 5.65 -7.51
CA ILE A 200 0.39 6.20 -6.15
C ILE A 200 -0.57 7.38 -6.18
N ARG A 201 -1.42 7.46 -5.16
CA ARG A 201 -2.39 8.55 -5.07
C ARG A 201 -1.67 9.85 -4.74
N GLU A 202 -2.12 10.92 -5.36
CA GLU A 202 -1.63 12.28 -5.15
C GLU A 202 -2.80 13.19 -4.74
N LEU A 203 -2.49 14.33 -4.13
CA LEU A 203 -3.51 15.30 -3.72
C LEU A 203 -4.32 15.85 -4.91
N THR A 204 -3.71 15.87 -6.10
CA THR A 204 -4.33 16.32 -7.35
C THR A 204 -5.24 15.29 -8.01
N ASP A 205 -5.32 14.07 -7.48
CA ASP A 205 -6.19 13.04 -8.04
C ASP A 205 -7.63 13.27 -7.65
N ASP A 206 -8.58 13.05 -8.58
CA ASP A 206 -10.03 13.07 -8.30
C ASP A 206 -10.47 12.12 -7.16
N SER A 207 -9.57 11.25 -6.68
CA SER A 207 -9.82 10.31 -5.59
C SER A 207 -9.19 10.70 -4.27
N TYR A 208 -8.56 11.89 -4.14
CA TYR A 208 -7.83 12.31 -2.94
C TYR A 208 -8.71 12.25 -1.68
N TYR A 209 -10.02 12.52 -1.79
CA TYR A 209 -10.98 12.46 -0.68
C TYR A 209 -11.32 11.04 -0.19
N LYS A 210 -10.78 9.98 -0.82
CA LYS A 210 -11.04 8.60 -0.43
C LYS A 210 -10.06 8.13 0.66
N VAL A 211 -10.52 7.43 1.68
CA VAL A 211 -9.67 6.75 2.66
C VAL A 211 -9.47 5.31 2.22
N VAL A 212 -8.22 4.82 2.18
CA VAL A 212 -7.92 3.43 1.79
C VAL A 212 -8.12 2.50 2.99
N LEU A 213 -9.00 1.51 2.84
CA LEU A 213 -9.25 0.47 3.82
C LEU A 213 -8.56 -0.81 3.35
N GLN A 214 -7.39 -1.11 3.91
CA GLN A 214 -6.70 -2.37 3.64
C GLN A 214 -7.35 -3.52 4.41
N THR A 215 -7.74 -4.57 3.70
CA THR A 215 -8.45 -5.70 4.29
C THR A 215 -7.56 -6.94 4.49
N ASN A 216 -8.11 -7.93 5.17
CA ASN A 216 -7.60 -9.31 5.13
C ASN A 216 -7.80 -9.95 3.73
N VAL A 217 -7.22 -11.13 3.52
CA VAL A 217 -7.34 -11.87 2.23
C VAL A 217 -8.78 -12.08 1.79
N PRO A 218 -9.71 -12.52 2.66
CA PRO A 218 -11.11 -12.66 2.26
C PRO A 218 -11.84 -11.36 1.96
N GLY A 219 -11.25 -10.17 2.20
CA GLY A 219 -11.93 -8.89 2.02
C GLY A 219 -12.97 -8.54 3.11
N THR A 220 -13.03 -9.32 4.19
CA THR A 220 -14.12 -9.23 5.19
C THR A 220 -13.83 -8.32 6.37
N ARG A 221 -12.56 -8.00 6.63
CA ARG A 221 -12.13 -7.26 7.83
C ARG A 221 -11.07 -6.24 7.48
N VAL A 222 -11.16 -5.03 8.04
CA VAL A 222 -10.17 -3.96 7.87
C VAL A 222 -8.99 -4.23 8.81
N MET A 223 -7.83 -4.53 8.23
CA MET A 223 -6.61 -4.83 8.98
C MET A 223 -5.74 -3.58 9.19
N GLY A 224 -5.89 -2.56 8.33
CA GLY A 224 -5.00 -1.41 8.33
C GLY A 224 -3.60 -1.75 7.79
N LEU A 225 -2.78 -0.72 7.59
CA LEU A 225 -1.46 -0.86 6.93
C LEU A 225 -0.50 -1.77 7.72
N PHE A 226 -0.61 -1.73 9.05
CA PHE A 226 0.26 -2.49 9.97
C PHE A 226 -0.44 -3.70 10.59
N GLN A 227 -1.62 -4.09 10.08
CA GLN A 227 -2.43 -5.20 10.62
C GLN A 227 -2.90 -4.99 12.07
N ASP A 228 -2.93 -3.73 12.53
CA ASP A 228 -3.37 -3.32 13.87
C ASP A 228 -4.81 -2.75 13.89
N GLY A 229 -5.43 -2.61 12.72
CA GLY A 229 -6.76 -2.04 12.54
C GLY A 229 -6.75 -0.53 12.44
N MET A 230 -5.58 0.11 12.38
CA MET A 230 -5.47 1.56 12.26
C MET A 230 -5.52 1.99 10.79
N VAL A 231 -6.37 2.98 10.52
CA VAL A 231 -6.56 3.60 9.20
C VAL A 231 -6.12 5.06 9.26
N TYR A 232 -5.39 5.49 8.23
CA TYR A 232 -4.78 6.81 8.14
C TYR A 232 -5.23 7.52 6.87
N TYR A 233 -5.43 8.83 6.96
CA TYR A 233 -5.60 9.71 5.82
C TYR A 233 -4.29 10.49 5.61
N PRO A 234 -3.68 10.47 4.40
CA PRO A 234 -2.31 10.95 4.22
C PRO A 234 -2.19 12.45 3.89
N TRP A 235 -3.29 13.19 3.71
CA TRP A 235 -3.26 14.60 3.36
C TRP A 235 -3.95 15.48 4.40
N LYS A 236 -3.68 16.79 4.36
CA LYS A 236 -4.39 17.77 5.19
C LYS A 236 -5.82 17.93 4.64
N TRP A 237 -6.82 17.79 5.51
CA TRP A 237 -8.22 18.04 5.17
C TRP A 237 -8.52 19.52 5.42
N ARG A 238 -9.00 20.27 4.42
CA ARG A 238 -9.21 21.73 4.59
C ARG A 238 -10.68 22.06 4.63
N VAL A 239 -11.12 22.77 5.67
CA VAL A 239 -12.50 23.21 5.84
C VAL A 239 -12.52 24.71 6.13
N ASN A 240 -13.23 25.45 5.28
CA ASN A 240 -13.27 26.91 5.28
C ASN A 240 -11.87 27.55 5.26
N GLY A 241 -10.95 26.98 4.48
CA GLY A 241 -9.56 27.42 4.38
C GLY A 241 -8.66 27.02 5.56
N VAL A 242 -9.18 26.31 6.56
CA VAL A 242 -8.42 25.89 7.75
C VAL A 242 -8.03 24.41 7.63
N ASP A 243 -6.73 24.14 7.78
CA ASP A 243 -6.21 22.78 7.84
C ASP A 243 -6.72 22.09 9.11
N THR A 244 -7.49 21.03 8.90
CA THR A 244 -8.15 20.21 9.91
C THR A 244 -7.47 18.84 9.92
N ALA A 245 -6.90 18.47 11.06
CA ALA A 245 -6.38 17.12 11.25
C ALA A 245 -7.55 16.14 11.39
N ILE A 246 -7.54 15.07 10.59
CA ILE A 246 -8.55 14.02 10.63
C ILE A 246 -7.89 12.65 10.82
N GLY A 247 -8.59 11.75 11.52
CA GLY A 247 -8.03 10.47 11.92
C GLY A 247 -6.86 10.61 12.91
N PRO A 248 -6.08 9.54 13.12
CA PRO A 248 -6.28 8.19 12.59
C PRO A 248 -7.52 7.52 13.19
N TRP A 249 -8.08 6.54 12.49
CA TRP A 249 -9.25 5.80 12.98
C TRP A 249 -8.88 4.38 13.36
N SER A 250 -9.37 3.93 14.51
CA SER A 250 -9.32 2.52 14.88
C SER A 250 -10.54 1.80 14.33
N CYS A 251 -10.31 0.90 13.37
CA CYS A 251 -11.31 -0.03 12.83
C CYS A 251 -11.24 -1.39 13.53
N LYS A 252 -10.97 -1.34 14.84
CA LYS A 252 -10.95 -2.48 15.75
C LYS A 252 -11.73 -2.09 17.01
N GLU A 253 -12.77 -2.84 17.33
CA GLU A 253 -13.62 -2.60 18.50
C GLU A 253 -13.65 -3.87 19.36
N SER A 254 -13.35 -3.75 20.65
CA SER A 254 -13.32 -4.89 21.57
C SER A 254 -12.48 -6.08 21.07
N ASN A 255 -11.32 -5.78 20.47
CA ASN A 255 -10.43 -6.73 19.80
C ASN A 255 -10.96 -7.42 18.53
N VAL A 256 -12.12 -7.02 18.03
CA VAL A 256 -12.69 -7.50 16.77
C VAL A 256 -12.46 -6.46 15.68
N PHE A 257 -11.90 -6.87 14.55
CA PHE A 257 -11.77 -5.98 13.39
C PHE A 257 -13.14 -5.72 12.77
N LEU A 258 -13.40 -4.47 12.41
CA LEU A 258 -14.63 -4.08 11.73
C LEU A 258 -14.63 -4.55 10.28
N THR A 259 -15.82 -4.75 9.72
CA THR A 259 -15.97 -4.91 8.26
C THR A 259 -15.66 -3.60 7.53
N PRO A 260 -15.39 -3.62 6.22
CA PRO A 260 -15.16 -2.39 5.46
C PRO A 260 -16.31 -1.38 5.54
N SER A 261 -17.57 -1.83 5.52
CA SER A 261 -18.74 -0.96 5.62
C SER A 261 -18.87 -0.31 7.01
N GLU A 262 -18.70 -1.07 8.09
CA GLU A 262 -18.75 -0.57 9.46
C GLU A 262 -17.63 0.44 9.73
N CYS A 263 -16.40 0.10 9.36
CA CYS A 263 -15.25 1.00 9.47
C CYS A 263 -15.46 2.28 8.66
N CYS A 264 -15.99 2.18 7.44
CA CYS A 264 -16.27 3.36 6.62
C CYS A 264 -17.34 4.28 7.24
N ALA A 265 -18.43 3.71 7.73
CA ALA A 265 -19.48 4.47 8.39
C ALA A 265 -18.94 5.22 9.63
N LYS A 266 -18.04 4.59 10.39
CA LYS A 266 -17.35 5.22 11.52
C LYS A 266 -16.51 6.42 11.08
N ILE A 267 -15.71 6.29 10.01
CA ILE A 267 -14.87 7.37 9.47
C ILE A 267 -15.72 8.53 8.97
N GLN A 268 -16.80 8.25 8.24
CA GLN A 268 -17.69 9.27 7.71
C GLN A 268 -18.51 9.98 8.81
N ALA A 269 -18.81 9.29 9.90
CA ALA A 269 -19.45 9.89 11.07
C ALA A 269 -18.51 10.82 11.85
N ASP A 270 -17.19 10.60 11.79
CA ASP A 270 -16.18 11.46 12.41
C ASP A 270 -15.95 12.75 11.59
N VAL A 271 -15.89 12.62 10.26
CA VAL A 271 -15.66 13.76 9.34
C VAL A 271 -16.93 14.09 8.58
N THR A 272 -17.84 14.78 9.27
CA THR A 272 -19.16 15.15 8.73
C THR A 272 -19.12 16.33 7.76
N GLN A 273 -18.10 17.19 7.88
CA GLN A 273 -17.97 18.41 7.08
C GLN A 273 -17.32 18.12 5.73
N MET A 274 -17.80 18.81 4.69
CA MET A 274 -17.17 18.81 3.37
C MET A 274 -15.87 19.59 3.42
N ASP A 275 -14.91 19.24 2.58
CA ASP A 275 -13.74 20.08 2.38
C ASP A 275 -14.04 21.31 1.50
N ASP A 276 -13.03 22.17 1.34
CA ASP A 276 -13.09 23.38 0.51
C ASP A 276 -13.40 23.12 -0.97
N ALA A 277 -13.21 21.87 -1.46
CA ALA A 277 -13.55 21.47 -2.82
C ALA A 277 -14.96 20.85 -2.91
N GLY A 278 -15.69 20.79 -1.81
CA GLY A 278 -17.04 20.25 -1.75
C GLY A 278 -17.10 18.72 -1.74
N ASN A 279 -16.05 18.04 -1.28
CA ASN A 279 -16.02 16.59 -1.16
C ASN A 279 -16.29 16.16 0.28
N HIS A 280 -17.10 15.10 0.45
CA HIS A 280 -17.15 14.33 1.68
C HIS A 280 -16.15 13.19 1.63
N LEU A 281 -15.62 12.78 2.77
CA LEU A 281 -14.81 11.56 2.82
C LEU A 281 -15.61 10.36 2.30
N ALA A 282 -14.97 9.58 1.44
CA ALA A 282 -15.46 8.28 1.01
C ALA A 282 -14.42 7.22 1.35
N CYS A 283 -14.77 5.95 1.26
CA CYS A 283 -13.82 4.86 1.49
C CYS A 283 -13.58 4.07 0.21
N PHE A 284 -12.36 3.57 0.08
CA PHE A 284 -11.94 2.67 -0.98
C PHE A 284 -11.37 1.41 -0.35
N VAL A 285 -11.96 0.26 -0.66
CA VAL A 285 -11.49 -1.03 -0.15
C VAL A 285 -10.33 -1.52 -1.01
N GLU A 286 -9.16 -1.67 -0.40
CA GLU A 286 -7.99 -2.25 -1.05
C GLU A 286 -7.83 -3.69 -0.58
N GLU A 287 -8.14 -4.63 -1.48
CA GLU A 287 -7.93 -6.05 -1.21
C GLU A 287 -6.47 -6.44 -1.40
N PRO A 288 -5.91 -7.20 -0.44
CA PRO A 288 -4.56 -7.70 -0.58
C PRO A 288 -4.48 -8.71 -1.73
N VAL A 289 -3.27 -8.92 -2.25
CA VAL A 289 -3.04 -9.97 -3.24
C VAL A 289 -3.34 -11.34 -2.63
N GLY A 290 -3.99 -12.20 -3.42
CA GLY A 290 -4.57 -13.48 -2.99
C GLY A 290 -6.05 -13.38 -2.62
N GLY A 291 -6.65 -12.18 -2.62
CA GLY A 291 -8.06 -11.98 -2.31
C GLY A 291 -9.00 -12.35 -3.46
N PRO A 292 -10.34 -12.43 -3.19
CA PRO A 292 -11.34 -12.82 -4.18
C PRO A 292 -11.32 -11.95 -5.45
N HIS A 293 -11.08 -10.64 -5.31
CA HIS A 293 -11.04 -9.71 -6.44
C HIS A 293 -9.62 -9.30 -6.85
N ASN A 294 -8.59 -9.81 -6.15
CA ASN A 294 -7.17 -9.58 -6.45
C ASN A 294 -6.37 -10.87 -6.27
N ALA A 295 -6.70 -11.88 -7.06
CA ALA A 295 -6.04 -13.19 -7.00
C ALA A 295 -4.52 -13.08 -7.14
N GLU A 296 -3.80 -13.95 -6.42
CA GLU A 296 -2.36 -14.07 -6.59
C GLU A 296 -2.05 -14.65 -7.97
N ARG A 297 -1.06 -14.04 -8.63
CA ARG A 297 -0.73 -14.29 -10.03
C ARG A 297 0.78 -14.28 -10.19
N GLU A 298 1.35 -15.45 -10.41
CA GLU A 298 2.80 -15.65 -10.61
C GLU A 298 3.31 -15.10 -11.95
N ASP A 299 2.40 -14.69 -12.83
CA ASP A 299 2.71 -14.13 -14.14
C ASP A 299 2.83 -12.61 -14.15
N ARG A 300 2.84 -12.00 -12.96
CA ARG A 300 2.62 -10.57 -12.79
C ARG A 300 3.64 -9.98 -11.82
N ALA A 301 4.14 -8.80 -12.15
CA ALA A 301 4.85 -7.94 -11.21
C ALA A 301 4.05 -6.67 -10.97
N ILE A 302 3.87 -6.29 -9.71
CA ILE A 302 3.13 -5.08 -9.35
C ILE A 302 4.08 -3.89 -9.38
N VAL A 303 3.78 -2.88 -10.18
CA VAL A 303 4.58 -1.66 -10.34
C VAL A 303 3.80 -0.48 -9.80
N VAL A 304 4.38 0.31 -8.90
CA VAL A 304 3.76 1.55 -8.42
C VAL A 304 4.44 2.75 -9.06
N THR A 305 3.66 3.65 -9.65
CA THR A 305 4.14 4.83 -10.40
C THR A 305 3.57 6.14 -9.88
N ASP A 306 4.23 7.26 -10.14
CA ASP A 306 3.71 8.62 -9.91
C ASP A 306 2.93 9.17 -11.12
N SER A 307 2.44 10.42 -11.01
CA SER A 307 1.85 11.16 -12.15
C SER A 307 2.76 11.29 -13.36
N SER A 308 4.07 11.28 -13.17
CA SER A 308 5.07 11.35 -14.24
C SER A 308 5.37 9.98 -14.86
N LYS A 309 4.62 8.93 -14.49
CA LYS A 309 4.80 7.54 -14.92
C LYS A 309 6.19 6.99 -14.60
N LYS A 310 6.81 7.50 -13.54
CA LYS A 310 8.07 6.97 -12.99
C LYS A 310 7.75 5.99 -11.88
N VAL A 311 8.50 4.89 -11.85
CA VAL A 311 8.36 3.87 -10.81
C VAL A 311 8.84 4.44 -9.48
N VAL A 312 7.95 4.48 -8.48
CA VAL A 312 8.24 5.03 -7.15
C VAL A 312 8.53 3.95 -6.10
N ARG A 313 8.23 2.69 -6.40
CA ARG A 313 8.52 1.53 -5.53
C ARG A 313 9.06 0.39 -6.36
N ALA A 314 10.00 -0.37 -5.80
CA ALA A 314 10.52 -1.56 -6.44
C ALA A 314 9.35 -2.49 -6.80
N PRO A 315 9.22 -2.90 -8.07
CA PRO A 315 8.21 -3.87 -8.45
C PRO A 315 8.42 -5.18 -7.72
N VAL A 316 7.32 -5.82 -7.36
CA VAL A 316 7.34 -7.12 -6.65
C VAL A 316 6.74 -8.17 -7.56
N ALA A 317 7.51 -9.22 -7.87
CA ALA A 317 6.99 -10.43 -8.52
C ALA A 317 6.42 -11.39 -7.48
N HIS A 318 5.22 -11.89 -7.75
CA HIS A 318 4.53 -12.85 -6.89
C HIS A 318 4.90 -14.29 -7.22
#